data_AF-A0A538FJC0-F1
#
_entry.id   AF-A0A538FJC0-F1
#
_cell.length_a   1.000
_cell.length_b   1.000
_cell.length_c   1.000
_cell.angle_alpha   90.00
_cell.angle_beta   90.00
_cell.angle_gamma   90.00
#
_symmetry.space_group_name_H-M   'P 1'
#
loop_
_entity.id
_entity.type
_entity.pdbx_description
1 polymer ?
#
loop_
_entity_poly.entity_id
_entity_poly.type
_entity_poly.pdbx_seq_one_letter_code
_entity_poly.pdbx_strand_id
1 'polypeptide(L)'
;MGRNNRGSTKASGRAPLSVRDQTGNFLAVIKVVGVGGGGTNAVNRMVDAGLTGVEFIAVNTDAQALLMCDADVKIHIGSQATRGLGAGADPVVGKAAAQESRDELKEALKGADMVFVTAGEGGGTGTGGAPIMGELAGEELGALTVGVVTRPFSFEGRKRAQQAERGIEDLRDTVDTLIVIENDRLLQVVEKRTSIVDAFKLADDVLR
;
A
#
# COMPACT_ATOMS: atom_id res chain seq x y z
N MET A 1 13.11 3.64 64.55
CA MET A 1 12.38 2.89 63.50
C MET A 1 11.34 3.83 62.90
N GLY A 2 11.24 4.13 61.60
CA GLY A 2 11.84 3.53 60.42
C GLY A 2 12.02 4.53 59.27
N ARG A 3 12.93 4.17 58.37
CA ARG A 3 13.24 4.82 57.09
C ARG A 3 12.39 4.22 55.96
N ASN A 4 12.45 4.89 54.79
CA ASN A 4 12.28 4.38 53.41
C ASN A 4 10.82 4.26 52.88
N ASN A 5 10.51 4.51 51.60
CA ASN A 5 11.30 4.89 50.44
C ASN A 5 10.38 5.51 49.37
N ARG A 6 10.92 6.40 48.54
CA ARG A 6 10.34 6.76 47.24
C ARG A 6 10.67 5.63 46.24
N GLY A 7 9.77 5.40 45.28
CA GLY A 7 10.18 5.04 43.92
C GLY A 7 9.47 3.86 43.26
N SER A 8 9.21 4.07 41.96
CA SER A 8 8.98 3.09 40.90
C SER A 8 7.51 2.63 40.76
N THR A 9 6.91 2.53 39.57
CA THR A 9 7.45 2.41 38.20
C THR A 9 6.43 2.89 37.17
N LYS A 10 6.95 3.50 36.10
CA LYS A 10 6.22 3.79 34.86
C LYS A 10 5.73 2.48 34.23
N ALA A 11 4.47 2.46 33.79
CA ALA A 11 3.97 1.43 32.90
C ALA A 11 4.66 1.58 31.52
N SER A 12 5.64 0.72 31.26
CA SER A 12 6.25 0.56 29.94
C SER A 12 5.26 -0.19 29.05
N GLY A 13 4.75 0.48 28.01
CA GLY A 13 4.02 -0.17 26.92
C GLY A 13 4.91 -1.22 26.27
N ARG A 14 4.42 -2.46 26.24
CA ARG A 14 5.12 -3.61 25.66
C ARG A 14 5.05 -3.44 24.13
N ALA A 15 6.21 -3.37 23.48
CA ALA A 15 6.32 -3.46 22.02
C ALA A 15 5.68 -4.79 21.54
N PRO A 16 5.15 -4.84 20.30
CA PRO A 16 4.58 -6.07 19.76
C PRO A 16 5.63 -7.19 19.79
N LEU A 17 5.21 -8.34 20.32
CA LEU A 17 6.05 -9.52 20.51
C LEU A 17 6.40 -10.11 19.14
N SER A 18 7.68 -10.07 18.79
CA SER A 18 8.21 -10.84 17.66
C SER A 18 7.95 -12.34 17.85
N VAL A 19 7.46 -13.00 16.81
CA VAL A 19 7.19 -14.45 16.84
C VAL A 19 8.50 -15.18 16.60
N ARG A 20 9.01 -15.86 17.64
CA ARG A 20 10.15 -16.77 17.51
C ARG A 20 9.67 -18.11 16.96
N ASP A 21 10.26 -18.56 15.86
CA ASP A 21 10.16 -19.96 15.45
C ASP A 21 10.89 -20.88 16.46
N GLN A 22 10.52 -22.16 16.48
CA GLN A 22 11.08 -23.22 17.33
C GLN A 22 12.62 -23.36 17.20
N THR A 23 13.21 -22.80 16.15
CA THR A 23 14.65 -22.78 15.87
C THR A 23 15.38 -21.52 16.39
N GLY A 24 14.67 -20.53 16.93
CA GLY A 24 15.26 -19.27 17.42
C GLY A 24 15.53 -18.22 16.32
N ASN A 25 15.09 -18.47 15.08
CA ASN A 25 15.13 -17.47 14.01
C ASN A 25 14.10 -16.36 14.25
N PHE A 26 14.52 -15.12 14.01
CA PHE A 26 13.62 -13.97 13.89
C PHE A 26 12.88 -14.09 12.57
N LEU A 27 11.56 -14.27 12.63
CA LEU A 27 10.69 -14.15 11.46
C LEU A 27 10.37 -12.68 11.27
N ALA A 28 10.82 -12.10 10.16
CA ALA A 28 10.52 -10.71 9.81
C ALA A 28 9.02 -10.56 9.56
N VAL A 29 8.41 -9.52 10.13
CA VAL A 29 7.01 -9.15 9.90
C VAL A 29 6.93 -8.34 8.62
N ILE A 30 6.36 -8.93 7.58
CA ILE A 30 6.21 -8.31 6.26
C ILE A 30 4.74 -7.92 6.08
N LYS A 31 4.49 -6.68 5.66
CA LYS A 31 3.16 -6.20 5.30
C LYS A 31 3.11 -5.77 3.85
N VAL A 32 2.05 -6.12 3.14
CA VAL A 32 1.82 -5.71 1.75
C VAL A 32 0.58 -4.83 1.71
N VAL A 33 0.74 -3.59 1.28
CA VAL A 33 -0.31 -2.57 1.25
C VAL A 33 -0.70 -2.27 -0.20
N GLY A 34 -1.91 -2.64 -0.58
CA GLY A 34 -2.52 -2.25 -1.84
C GLY A 34 -3.30 -0.95 -1.72
N VAL A 35 -2.86 0.11 -2.41
CA VAL A 35 -3.49 1.44 -2.37
C VAL A 35 -4.26 1.73 -3.65
N GLY A 36 -5.54 2.07 -3.49
CA GLY A 36 -6.46 2.33 -4.60
C GLY A 36 -6.82 1.09 -5.42
N GLY A 37 -7.52 1.29 -6.55
CA GLY A 37 -8.03 0.17 -7.37
C GLY A 37 -6.94 -0.78 -7.87
N GLY A 38 -5.87 -0.27 -8.48
CA GLY A 38 -4.76 -1.11 -8.97
C GLY A 38 -4.04 -1.86 -7.85
N GLY A 39 -3.78 -1.20 -6.72
CA GLY A 39 -3.12 -1.84 -5.58
C GLY A 39 -3.99 -2.91 -4.91
N THR A 40 -5.28 -2.64 -4.72
CA THR A 40 -6.21 -3.62 -4.14
C THR A 40 -6.45 -4.82 -5.06
N ASN A 41 -6.48 -4.62 -6.38
CA ASN A 41 -6.50 -5.72 -7.35
C ASN A 41 -5.23 -6.59 -7.28
N ALA A 42 -4.05 -5.97 -7.13
CA ALA A 42 -2.80 -6.70 -6.98
C ALA A 42 -2.78 -7.55 -5.71
N VAL A 43 -3.24 -6.98 -4.59
CA VAL A 43 -3.38 -7.71 -3.32
C VAL A 43 -4.30 -8.93 -3.46
N ASN A 44 -5.47 -8.78 -4.07
CA ASN A 44 -6.38 -9.92 -4.30
C ASN A 44 -5.68 -11.07 -5.03
N ARG A 45 -4.85 -10.77 -6.02
CA ARG A 45 -4.15 -11.80 -6.80
C ARG A 45 -3.05 -12.49 -6.01
N MET A 46 -2.35 -11.74 -5.15
CA MET A 46 -1.37 -12.34 -4.24
C MET A 46 -2.06 -13.31 -3.27
N VAL A 47 -3.23 -12.93 -2.76
CA VAL A 47 -4.09 -13.79 -1.92
C VAL A 47 -4.54 -15.03 -2.70
N ASP A 48 -5.11 -14.85 -3.89
CA ASP A 48 -5.57 -15.94 -4.76
C ASP A 48 -4.42 -16.89 -5.17
N ALA A 49 -3.22 -16.35 -5.36
CA ALA A 49 -2.02 -17.10 -5.67
C ALA A 49 -1.45 -17.88 -4.47
N GLY A 50 -2.03 -17.71 -3.27
CA GLY A 50 -1.63 -18.40 -2.05
C GLY A 50 -0.31 -17.88 -1.48
N LEU A 51 0.02 -16.60 -1.67
CA LEU A 51 1.21 -16.01 -1.04
C LEU A 51 1.03 -15.99 0.48
N THR A 52 1.93 -16.66 1.20
CA THR A 52 1.90 -16.78 2.66
C THR A 52 3.08 -16.07 3.33
N GLY A 53 2.94 -15.75 4.61
CA GLY A 53 4.03 -15.14 5.40
C GLY A 53 4.08 -13.62 5.34
N VAL A 54 3.02 -13.00 4.80
CA VAL A 54 2.82 -11.55 4.77
C VAL A 54 1.41 -11.23 5.30
N GLU A 55 1.21 -10.03 5.83
CA GLU A 55 -0.11 -9.49 6.15
C GLU A 55 -0.58 -8.57 5.02
N PHE A 56 -1.76 -8.81 4.48
CA PHE A 56 -2.32 -8.00 3.40
C PHE A 56 -3.19 -6.87 3.94
N ILE A 57 -2.91 -5.65 3.48
CA ILE A 57 -3.66 -4.44 3.82
C ILE A 57 -4.20 -3.82 2.53
N ALA A 58 -5.50 -3.62 2.45
CA ALA A 58 -6.15 -2.91 1.37
C ALA A 58 -6.58 -1.52 1.82
N VAL A 59 -6.20 -0.49 1.06
CA VAL A 59 -6.49 0.92 1.36
C VAL A 59 -7.21 1.54 0.16
N ASN A 60 -8.43 2.03 0.35
CA ASN A 60 -9.16 2.66 -0.75
C ASN A 60 -10.14 3.75 -0.28
N THR A 61 -10.42 4.71 -1.15
CA THR A 61 -11.50 5.71 -0.98
C THR A 61 -12.83 5.24 -1.59
N ASP A 62 -12.78 4.20 -2.43
CA ASP A 62 -13.96 3.53 -2.96
C ASP A 62 -14.35 2.38 -2.03
N ALA A 63 -15.45 2.56 -1.29
CA ALA A 63 -15.92 1.58 -0.32
C ALA A 63 -16.42 0.29 -1.00
N GLN A 64 -16.94 0.37 -2.23
CA GLN A 64 -17.42 -0.81 -2.95
C GLN A 64 -16.25 -1.68 -3.40
N ALA A 65 -15.21 -1.06 -3.96
CA ALA A 65 -13.99 -1.77 -4.34
C ALA A 65 -13.34 -2.45 -3.13
N LEU A 66 -13.32 -1.77 -1.98
CA LEU A 66 -12.74 -2.31 -0.76
C LEU A 66 -13.51 -3.53 -0.21
N LEU A 67 -14.85 -3.53 -0.32
CA LEU A 67 -15.67 -4.67 0.11
C LEU A 67 -15.38 -5.96 -0.69
N MET A 68 -14.94 -5.83 -1.94
CA MET A 68 -14.59 -6.97 -2.81
C MET A 68 -13.11 -7.39 -2.70
N CYS A 69 -12.34 -6.76 -1.81
CA CYS A 69 -10.95 -7.13 -1.61
C CYS A 69 -10.83 -8.24 -0.56
N ASP A 70 -9.93 -9.20 -0.75
CA ASP A 70 -9.72 -10.37 0.13
C ASP A 70 -8.54 -10.18 1.10
N ALA A 71 -8.08 -8.94 1.29
CA ALA A 71 -7.04 -8.60 2.26
C ALA A 71 -7.47 -8.86 3.72
N ASP A 72 -6.49 -9.17 4.58
CA ASP A 72 -6.67 -9.38 6.02
C ASP A 72 -7.20 -8.11 6.71
N VAL A 73 -6.67 -6.96 6.32
CA VAL A 73 -7.04 -5.63 6.84
C VAL A 73 -7.56 -4.77 5.69
N LYS A 74 -8.69 -4.10 5.90
CA LYS A 74 -9.34 -3.24 4.91
C LYS A 74 -9.60 -1.87 5.52
N ILE A 75 -9.01 -0.82 4.94
CA ILE A 75 -9.05 0.55 5.46
C ILE A 75 -9.72 1.45 4.43
N HIS A 76 -10.88 1.98 4.81
CA HIS A 76 -11.61 2.95 4.00
C HIS A 76 -11.16 4.37 4.39
N ILE A 77 -10.46 5.04 3.49
CA ILE A 77 -9.89 6.36 3.75
C ILE A 77 -10.72 7.48 3.11
N GLY A 78 -10.63 8.69 3.67
CA GLY A 78 -11.28 9.88 3.10
C GLY A 78 -12.80 9.81 3.12
N SER A 79 -13.38 9.26 4.19
CA SER A 79 -14.83 9.14 4.34
C SER A 79 -15.53 10.49 4.27
N GLN A 80 -14.91 11.54 4.80
CA GLN A 80 -15.44 12.90 4.76
C GLN A 80 -15.18 13.55 3.40
N ALA A 81 -13.98 13.37 2.85
CA ALA A 81 -13.58 13.96 1.56
C ALA A 81 -14.34 13.40 0.35
N THR A 82 -14.64 12.09 0.35
CA THR A 82 -15.12 11.37 -0.85
C THR A 82 -16.54 10.83 -0.70
N ARG A 83 -17.04 10.70 0.54
CA ARG A 83 -18.31 10.02 0.85
C ARG A 83 -18.35 8.57 0.33
N GLY A 84 -17.18 7.92 0.23
CA GLY A 84 -17.04 6.54 -0.23
C GLY A 84 -17.17 6.32 -1.74
N LEU A 85 -17.18 7.39 -2.53
CA LEU A 85 -17.33 7.35 -4.00
C LEU A 85 -15.99 7.34 -4.75
N GLY A 86 -14.87 7.30 -4.02
CA GLY A 86 -13.54 7.36 -4.60
C GLY A 86 -13.02 8.80 -4.82
N ALA A 87 -11.74 8.89 -5.19
CA ALA A 87 -11.02 10.15 -5.38
C ALA A 87 -11.25 10.81 -6.77
N GLY A 88 -12.11 10.28 -7.63
CA GLY A 88 -12.45 10.89 -8.92
C GLY A 88 -11.28 11.09 -9.90
N ALA A 89 -10.26 10.21 -9.85
CA ALA A 89 -9.00 10.34 -10.59
C ALA A 89 -8.23 11.65 -10.31
N ASP A 90 -8.41 12.20 -9.10
CA ASP A 90 -7.66 13.35 -8.60
C ASP A 90 -6.69 12.94 -7.48
N PRO A 91 -5.36 12.97 -7.73
CA PRO A 91 -4.34 12.67 -6.72
C PRO A 91 -4.42 13.56 -5.47
N VAL A 92 -4.85 14.82 -5.62
CA VAL A 92 -4.95 15.75 -4.48
C VAL A 92 -6.02 15.25 -3.50
N VAL A 93 -7.13 14.74 -4.02
CA VAL A 93 -8.20 14.13 -3.20
C VAL A 93 -7.69 12.84 -2.55
N GLY A 94 -6.97 12.00 -3.29
CA GLY A 94 -6.36 10.78 -2.75
C GLY A 94 -5.39 11.05 -1.59
N LYS A 95 -4.54 12.06 -1.75
CA LYS A 95 -3.59 12.50 -0.71
C LYS A 95 -4.31 13.05 0.52
N ALA A 96 -5.31 13.91 0.33
CA ALA A 96 -6.11 14.46 1.42
C ALA A 96 -6.85 13.35 2.18
N ALA A 97 -7.39 12.36 1.47
CA ALA A 97 -8.05 11.20 2.06
C ALA A 97 -7.09 10.35 2.91
N ALA A 98 -5.87 10.10 2.43
CA ALA A 98 -4.86 9.36 3.18
C ALA A 98 -4.40 10.14 4.43
N GLN A 99 -4.27 11.46 4.31
CA GLN A 99 -3.93 12.33 5.44
C GLN A 99 -5.05 12.41 6.49
N GLU A 100 -6.32 12.45 6.06
CA GLU A 100 -7.50 12.36 6.95
C GLU A 100 -7.44 11.10 7.83
N SER A 101 -6.99 9.98 7.25
CA SER A 101 -6.94 8.67 7.90
C SER A 101 -5.54 8.29 8.40
N ARG A 102 -4.62 9.25 8.56
CA ARG A 102 -3.20 8.99 8.85
C ARG A 102 -2.98 8.11 10.09
N ASP A 103 -3.71 8.37 11.18
CA ASP A 103 -3.58 7.62 12.44
C ASP A 103 -3.97 6.14 12.28
N GLU A 104 -5.04 5.87 11.53
CA GLU A 104 -5.52 4.51 11.25
C GLU A 104 -4.54 3.75 10.35
N LEU A 105 -4.03 4.41 9.30
CA LEU A 105 -3.01 3.85 8.42
C LEU A 105 -1.73 3.53 9.19
N LYS A 106 -1.29 4.44 10.06
CA LYS A 106 -0.10 4.23 10.90
C LYS A 106 -0.28 3.05 11.84
N GLU A 107 -1.44 2.92 12.49
CA GLU A 107 -1.73 1.78 13.36
C GLU A 107 -1.64 0.45 12.60
N ALA A 108 -2.20 0.38 11.39
CA ALA A 108 -2.16 -0.82 10.57
C ALA A 108 -0.74 -1.23 10.17
N LEU A 109 0.21 -0.29 10.06
CA LEU A 109 1.60 -0.56 9.71
C LEU A 109 2.49 -0.94 10.89
N LYS A 110 2.06 -0.68 12.14
CA LYS A 110 2.91 -0.89 13.32
C LYS A 110 3.42 -2.33 13.42
N GLY A 111 4.69 -2.44 13.81
CA GLY A 111 5.36 -3.72 14.01
C GLY A 111 5.86 -4.40 12.74
N ALA A 112 5.72 -3.77 11.56
CA ALA A 112 6.35 -4.26 10.34
C ALA A 112 7.87 -4.04 10.37
N ASP A 113 8.63 -5.07 10.01
CA ASP A 113 10.05 -4.94 9.68
C ASP A 113 10.22 -4.47 8.23
N MET A 114 9.29 -4.87 7.36
CA MET A 114 9.27 -4.51 5.94
C MET A 114 7.85 -4.25 5.45
N VAL A 115 7.70 -3.21 4.63
CA VAL A 115 6.42 -2.83 4.01
C VAL A 115 6.59 -2.72 2.50
N PHE A 116 5.74 -3.45 1.78
CA PHE A 116 5.56 -3.27 0.34
C PHE A 116 4.36 -2.37 0.09
N VAL A 117 4.57 -1.25 -0.59
CA VAL A 117 3.50 -0.35 -1.03
C VAL A 117 3.24 -0.59 -2.50
N THR A 118 2.06 -1.08 -2.86
CA THR A 118 1.67 -1.32 -4.25
C THR A 118 0.49 -0.45 -4.67
N ALA A 119 0.61 0.15 -5.85
CA ALA A 119 -0.40 1.03 -6.43
C ALA A 119 -0.33 1.05 -7.96
N GLY A 120 -1.49 1.27 -8.59
CA GLY A 120 -1.55 1.67 -9.99
C GLY A 120 -1.47 3.18 -10.10
N GLU A 121 -0.45 3.69 -10.78
CA GLU A 121 -0.19 5.12 -10.91
C GLU A 121 -1.01 5.77 -12.03
N GLY A 122 -1.25 7.07 -11.89
CA GLY A 122 -2.12 7.86 -12.76
C GLY A 122 -3.59 7.87 -12.33
N GLY A 123 -3.93 7.26 -11.19
CA GLY A 123 -5.24 7.34 -10.56
C GLY A 123 -5.37 8.53 -9.62
N GLY A 124 -6.40 8.51 -8.77
CA GLY A 124 -6.54 9.46 -7.66
C GLY A 124 -5.99 8.88 -6.36
N THR A 125 -6.59 7.78 -5.89
CA THR A 125 -6.28 7.16 -4.60
C THR A 125 -4.86 6.58 -4.53
N GLY A 126 -4.46 5.79 -5.53
CA GLY A 126 -3.12 5.19 -5.59
C GLY A 126 -2.04 6.28 -5.61
N THR A 127 -2.07 7.12 -6.65
CA THR A 127 -1.11 8.20 -6.87
C THR A 127 -1.01 9.20 -5.72
N GLY A 128 -2.12 9.56 -5.07
CA GLY A 128 -2.10 10.48 -3.95
C GLY A 128 -1.78 9.83 -2.60
N GLY A 129 -2.22 8.59 -2.40
CA GLY A 129 -2.16 7.89 -1.12
C GLY A 129 -0.92 7.04 -0.92
N ALA A 130 -0.33 6.48 -1.98
CA ALA A 130 0.86 5.63 -1.88
C ALA A 130 2.06 6.35 -1.26
N PRO A 131 2.38 7.62 -1.59
CA PRO A 131 3.46 8.34 -0.93
C PRO A 131 3.24 8.51 0.59
N ILE A 132 1.98 8.67 1.03
CA ILE A 132 1.64 8.76 2.46
C ILE A 132 1.92 7.43 3.16
N MET A 133 1.66 6.30 2.50
CA MET A 133 2.01 4.98 3.04
C MET A 133 3.52 4.79 3.15
N GLY A 134 4.29 5.25 2.15
CA GLY A 134 5.75 5.23 2.17
C GLY A 134 6.31 6.02 3.34
N GLU A 135 5.88 7.27 3.48
CA GLU A 135 6.25 8.19 4.57
C GLU A 135 5.97 7.57 5.95
N LEU A 136 4.77 7.01 6.14
CA LEU A 136 4.38 6.38 7.40
C LEU A 136 5.22 5.13 7.72
N ALA A 137 5.49 4.28 6.73
CA ALA A 137 6.24 3.06 6.92
C ALA A 137 7.73 3.34 7.20
N GLY A 138 8.37 4.13 6.34
CA GLY A 138 9.80 4.39 6.39
C GLY A 138 10.18 5.43 7.43
N GLU A 139 9.65 6.64 7.30
CA GLU A 139 10.10 7.78 8.12
C GLU A 139 9.56 7.72 9.55
N GLU A 140 8.29 7.35 9.73
CA GLU A 140 7.66 7.36 11.06
C GLU A 140 7.81 6.06 11.84
N LEU A 141 7.84 4.91 11.15
CA LEU A 141 7.85 3.59 11.78
C LEU A 141 9.20 2.85 11.62
N GLY A 142 10.07 3.30 10.71
CA GLY A 142 11.41 2.73 10.54
C GLY A 142 11.42 1.36 9.85
N ALA A 143 10.38 1.01 9.11
CA ALA A 143 10.32 -0.23 8.33
C ALA A 143 11.06 -0.08 7.00
N LEU A 144 11.72 -1.15 6.53
CA LEU A 144 12.26 -1.20 5.17
C LEU A 144 11.10 -1.10 4.18
N THR A 145 11.08 -0.06 3.36
CA THR A 145 9.92 0.29 2.54
C THR A 145 10.24 0.16 1.06
N VAL A 146 9.48 -0.71 0.37
CA VAL A 146 9.62 -0.94 -1.06
C VAL A 146 8.32 -0.55 -1.78
N GLY A 147 8.41 0.42 -2.68
CA GLY A 147 7.32 0.75 -3.59
C GLY A 147 7.34 -0.16 -4.82
N VAL A 148 6.19 -0.72 -5.19
CA VAL A 148 6.00 -1.51 -6.42
C VAL A 148 4.78 -0.99 -7.16
N VAL A 149 5.01 -0.19 -8.20
CA VAL A 149 3.94 0.54 -8.89
C VAL A 149 3.92 0.29 -10.39
N THR A 150 2.74 0.44 -10.99
CA THR A 150 2.55 0.35 -12.45
C THR A 150 2.31 1.72 -13.08
N ARG A 151 2.98 2.00 -14.19
CA ARG A 151 2.61 3.09 -15.11
C ARG A 151 1.40 2.67 -15.93
N PRO A 152 0.46 3.59 -16.22
CA PRO A 152 -0.71 3.28 -17.02
C PRO A 152 -0.31 2.93 -18.47
N PHE A 153 -1.18 2.21 -19.18
CA PHE A 153 -1.02 2.00 -20.61
C PHE A 153 -1.12 3.32 -21.38
N SER A 154 -0.40 3.43 -22.50
CA SER A 154 -0.44 4.61 -23.38
C SER A 154 -1.85 4.97 -23.83
N PHE A 155 -2.75 3.98 -23.99
CA PHE A 155 -4.13 4.20 -24.41
C PHE A 155 -5.05 4.80 -23.34
N GLU A 156 -4.64 4.82 -22.07
CA GLU A 156 -5.43 5.40 -20.97
C GLU A 156 -5.39 6.94 -20.95
N GLY A 157 -4.54 7.53 -21.80
CA GLY A 157 -4.54 8.96 -22.08
C GLY A 157 -3.48 9.76 -21.32
N ARG A 158 -3.16 10.93 -21.88
CA ARG A 158 -2.04 11.78 -21.44
C ARG A 158 -2.17 12.28 -20.00
N LYS A 159 -3.40 12.57 -19.55
CA LYS A 159 -3.64 13.03 -18.16
C LYS A 159 -3.19 11.99 -17.14
N ARG A 160 -3.52 10.71 -17.39
CA ARG A 160 -3.17 9.58 -16.54
C ARG A 160 -1.65 9.41 -16.46
N ALA A 161 -0.97 9.44 -17.61
CA ALA A 161 0.49 9.37 -17.67
C ALA A 161 1.18 10.52 -16.90
N GLN A 162 0.69 11.76 -17.03
CA GLN A 162 1.26 12.90 -16.29
C GLN A 162 1.04 12.81 -14.78
N GLN A 163 -0.13 12.32 -14.35
CA GLN A 163 -0.39 12.07 -12.94
C GLN A 163 0.52 10.96 -12.41
N ALA A 164 0.74 9.91 -13.21
CA ALA A 164 1.59 8.79 -12.85
C ALA A 164 3.05 9.20 -12.63
N GLU A 165 3.65 9.99 -13.54
CA GLU A 165 5.04 10.43 -13.35
C GLU A 165 5.22 11.25 -12.07
N ARG A 166 4.26 12.12 -11.74
CA ARG A 166 4.29 12.86 -10.47
C ARG A 166 4.15 11.97 -9.26
N GLY A 167 3.22 11.00 -9.27
CA GLY A 167 3.06 10.04 -8.17
C GLY A 167 4.29 9.17 -7.97
N ILE A 168 4.95 8.76 -9.06
CA ILE A 168 6.20 8.00 -9.03
C ILE A 168 7.33 8.82 -8.41
N GLU A 169 7.44 10.10 -8.76
CA GLU A 169 8.41 11.02 -8.14
C GLU A 169 8.12 11.20 -6.64
N ASP A 170 6.88 11.54 -6.29
CA ASP A 170 6.45 11.72 -4.90
C ASP A 170 6.68 10.45 -4.05
N LEU A 171 6.39 9.26 -4.61
CA LEU A 171 6.61 7.99 -3.91
C LEU A 171 8.09 7.69 -3.76
N ARG A 172 8.92 7.95 -4.78
CA ARG A 172 10.37 7.71 -4.74
C ARG A 172 11.03 8.43 -3.58
N ASP A 173 10.57 9.63 -3.25
CA ASP A 173 11.12 10.44 -2.16
C ASP A 173 10.78 9.88 -0.76
N THR A 174 9.84 8.91 -0.68
CA THR A 174 9.32 8.37 0.59
C THR A 174 9.64 6.88 0.82
N VAL A 175 10.29 6.19 -0.12
CA VAL A 175 10.59 4.75 -0.04
C VAL A 175 12.09 4.46 -0.23
N ASP A 176 12.59 3.38 0.36
CA ASP A 176 13.99 2.97 0.22
C ASP A 176 14.30 2.44 -1.20
N THR A 177 13.33 1.80 -1.82
CA THR A 177 13.44 1.26 -3.19
C THR A 177 12.11 1.38 -3.91
N LEU A 178 12.17 1.83 -5.16
CA LEU A 178 10.98 1.93 -6.01
C LEU A 178 11.15 1.10 -7.28
N ILE A 179 10.27 0.12 -7.46
CA ILE A 179 10.12 -0.69 -8.66
C ILE A 179 8.96 -0.13 -9.47
N VAL A 180 9.25 0.26 -10.72
CA VAL A 180 8.25 0.80 -11.64
C VAL A 180 8.09 -0.16 -12.81
N ILE A 181 6.86 -0.66 -12.98
CA ILE A 181 6.47 -1.57 -14.05
C ILE A 181 5.76 -0.74 -15.14
N GLU A 182 6.19 -0.90 -16.38
CA GLU A 182 5.56 -0.24 -17.53
C GLU A 182 4.50 -1.15 -18.15
N ASN A 183 3.21 -0.84 -17.96
CA ASN A 183 2.12 -1.66 -18.49
C ASN A 183 2.22 -1.89 -20.00
N ASP A 184 2.69 -0.91 -20.77
CA ASP A 184 2.90 -1.05 -22.21
C ASP A 184 3.90 -2.16 -22.58
N ARG A 185 4.89 -2.47 -21.71
CA ARG A 185 5.82 -3.58 -21.97
C ARG A 185 5.13 -4.94 -21.87
N LEU A 186 4.04 -5.02 -21.12
CA LEU A 186 3.28 -6.24 -20.95
C LEU A 186 2.51 -6.61 -22.22
N LEU A 187 2.06 -5.61 -22.98
CA LEU A 187 1.47 -5.81 -24.30
C LEU A 187 2.47 -6.38 -25.32
N GLN A 188 3.79 -6.21 -25.11
CA GLN A 188 4.81 -6.76 -26.00
C GLN A 188 5.10 -8.24 -25.71
N VAL A 189 4.84 -8.68 -24.48
CA VAL A 189 5.05 -10.06 -24.03
C VAL A 189 3.88 -10.96 -24.42
N VAL A 190 2.70 -10.38 -24.71
CA VAL A 190 1.48 -11.15 -25.01
C VAL A 190 1.08 -10.99 -26.48
N GLU A 191 0.76 -12.12 -27.13
CA GLU A 191 0.43 -12.18 -28.54
C GLU A 191 -0.66 -11.15 -28.95
N LYS A 192 -0.59 -10.68 -30.20
CA LYS A 192 -1.36 -9.55 -30.80
C LYS A 192 -2.90 -9.63 -30.77
N ARG A 193 -3.52 -10.49 -29.95
CA ARG A 193 -4.97 -10.69 -29.84
C ARG A 193 -5.56 -10.41 -28.45
N THR A 194 -4.76 -9.92 -27.51
CA THR A 194 -5.21 -9.57 -26.15
C THR A 194 -6.25 -8.46 -26.17
N SER A 195 -7.40 -8.69 -25.54
CA SER A 195 -8.41 -7.65 -25.34
C SER A 195 -7.92 -6.62 -24.30
N ILE A 196 -8.49 -5.41 -24.30
CA ILE A 196 -8.16 -4.38 -23.28
C ILE A 196 -8.38 -4.91 -21.86
N VAL A 197 -9.41 -5.74 -21.66
CA VAL A 197 -9.73 -6.36 -20.37
C VAL A 197 -8.63 -7.32 -19.94
N ASP A 198 -8.10 -8.12 -20.87
CA ASP A 198 -7.02 -9.07 -20.59
C ASP A 198 -5.67 -8.37 -20.36
N ALA A 199 -5.46 -7.19 -20.98
CA ALA A 199 -4.29 -6.36 -20.71
C ALA A 199 -4.27 -5.83 -19.27
N PHE A 200 -5.39 -5.32 -18.76
CA PHE A 200 -5.49 -4.95 -17.34
C PHE A 200 -5.27 -6.14 -16.42
N LYS A 201 -5.76 -7.33 -16.80
CA LYS A 201 -5.45 -8.54 -16.05
C LYS A 201 -3.94 -8.79 -16.02
N LEU A 202 -3.26 -8.72 -17.14
CA LEU A 202 -1.82 -8.92 -17.17
C LEU A 202 -1.03 -7.87 -16.36
N ALA A 203 -1.43 -6.60 -16.39
CA ALA A 203 -0.80 -5.52 -15.61
C ALA A 203 -0.76 -5.81 -14.11
N ASP A 204 -1.89 -6.24 -13.60
CA ASP A 204 -2.02 -6.62 -12.20
C ASP A 204 -1.30 -7.96 -11.88
N ASP A 205 -1.03 -8.85 -12.86
CA ASP A 205 -0.30 -10.12 -12.64
C ASP A 205 1.21 -9.93 -12.42
N VAL A 206 1.79 -8.84 -12.94
CA VAL A 206 3.22 -8.54 -12.81
C VAL A 206 3.58 -8.08 -11.39
N LEU A 207 2.57 -7.67 -10.63
CA LEU A 207 2.73 -7.29 -9.24
C LEU A 207 2.80 -8.50 -8.29
N ARG A 208 2.74 -9.74 -8.79
CA ARG A 208 2.90 -10.97 -8.00
C ARG A 208 4.32 -11.16 -7.45
#